data_AF-F0Q732-F1
#
_entry.id   AF-F0Q732-F1
#
_cell.length_a   1.000
_cell.length_b   1.000
_cell.length_c   1.000
_cell.angle_alpha   90.00
_cell.angle_beta   90.00
_cell.angle_gamma   90.00
#
_symmetry.space_group_name_H-M   'P 1'
#
loop_
_entity.id
_entity.type
_entity.pdbx_description
1 polymer ?
#
loop_
_entity_poly.entity_id
_entity_poly.type
_entity_poly.pdbx_seq_one_letter_code
_entity_poly.pdbx_strand_id
1 'polypeptide(L)'
;MPSRFDPLPDMLLRNLGRYSRQEPLQKALMSLKPPVRDLRRSHDTDPYHVSVECLGLDLMLQCMDPTLPDHEQLWGLHALTFHTSLSRPANAWGGEWPRGLNAATATSSDVVALLAQKDDEAVLALPEMACFVVPGFDGQAWAVNCTFGGPAKTLKTMSLVRTGDWVGASWLPEQKTAGSYIAA
;
A
#
# COMPACT_ATOMS: atom_id res chain seq x y z
N MET A 1 -16.06 -3.70 9.93
CA MET A 1 -15.24 -4.87 10.33
C MET A 1 -13.78 -4.46 10.21
N PRO A 2 -12.89 -4.88 11.12
CA PRO A 2 -11.45 -4.67 10.98
C PRO A 2 -10.96 -5.28 9.68
N SER A 3 -9.97 -4.67 9.03
CA SER A 3 -9.33 -5.29 7.87
C SER A 3 -8.64 -6.60 8.29
N ARG A 4 -8.45 -7.54 7.36
CA ARG A 4 -7.67 -8.77 7.61
C ARG A 4 -6.20 -8.49 7.96
N PHE A 5 -5.79 -7.25 7.78
CA PHE A 5 -4.46 -6.76 8.09
C PHE A 5 -4.39 -6.10 9.47
N ASP A 6 -5.49 -6.05 10.24
CA ASP A 6 -5.51 -5.57 11.62
C ASP A 6 -4.35 -6.21 12.41
N PRO A 7 -3.53 -5.42 13.12
CA PRO A 7 -3.72 -4.00 13.48
C PRO A 7 -2.99 -3.01 12.56
N LEU A 8 -2.64 -3.38 11.31
CA LEU A 8 -2.05 -2.42 10.37
C LEU A 8 -2.99 -1.19 10.23
N PRO A 9 -2.44 0.04 10.19
CA PRO A 9 -3.27 1.24 10.30
C PRO A 9 -4.20 1.42 9.10
N ASP A 10 -5.50 1.29 9.30
CA ASP A 10 -6.51 1.44 8.24
C ASP A 10 -6.38 2.79 7.50
N MET A 11 -6.03 3.88 8.20
CA MET A 11 -5.81 5.18 7.56
C MET A 11 -4.67 5.15 6.53
N LEU A 12 -3.60 4.38 6.80
CA LEU A 12 -2.51 4.18 5.86
C LEU A 12 -2.97 3.31 4.69
N LEU A 13 -3.56 2.16 5.00
CA LEU A 13 -4.00 1.17 4.00
C LEU A 13 -5.06 1.75 3.04
N ARG A 14 -5.92 2.65 3.51
CA ARG A 14 -6.90 3.35 2.66
C ARG A 14 -6.26 4.27 1.62
N ASN A 15 -4.98 4.62 1.70
CA ASN A 15 -4.36 5.38 0.62
C ASN A 15 -3.99 4.50 -0.59
N LEU A 16 -3.90 3.17 -0.42
CA LEU A 16 -3.47 2.26 -1.47
C LEU A 16 -4.47 2.24 -2.63
N GLY A 17 -3.96 2.43 -3.85
CA GLY A 17 -4.76 2.53 -5.08
C GLY A 17 -5.52 3.84 -5.22
N ARG A 18 -5.25 4.83 -4.36
CA ARG A 18 -5.85 6.17 -4.45
C ARG A 18 -4.86 7.22 -4.86
N TYR A 19 -5.37 8.26 -5.52
CA TYR A 19 -4.66 9.51 -5.73
C TYR A 19 -5.34 10.70 -5.04
N SER A 20 -4.52 11.60 -4.50
CA SER A 20 -4.96 12.79 -3.74
C SER A 20 -3.86 13.85 -3.72
N ARG A 21 -4.10 15.01 -3.08
CA ARG A 21 -3.08 16.05 -2.85
C ARG A 21 -2.00 15.68 -1.80
N GLN A 22 -1.91 14.39 -1.45
CA GLN A 22 -0.93 13.79 -0.54
C GLN A 22 -1.12 14.08 0.95
N GLU A 23 -1.81 15.16 1.37
CA GLU A 23 -2.03 15.46 2.79
C GLU A 23 -2.69 14.29 3.56
N PRO A 24 -3.65 13.53 2.98
CA PRO A 24 -4.20 12.35 3.65
C PRO A 24 -3.15 11.28 3.98
N LEU A 25 -2.24 10.99 3.03
CA LEU A 25 -1.16 10.03 3.22
C LEU A 25 -0.15 10.56 4.26
N GLN A 26 0.23 11.84 4.16
CA GLN A 26 1.14 12.46 5.11
C GLN A 26 0.55 12.43 6.54
N LYS A 27 -0.74 12.76 6.70
CA LYS A 27 -1.44 12.68 7.99
C LYS A 27 -1.46 11.25 8.54
N ALA A 28 -1.72 10.26 7.69
CA ALA A 28 -1.70 8.86 8.10
C ALA A 28 -0.31 8.44 8.61
N LEU A 29 0.77 8.80 7.91
CA LEU A 29 2.14 8.48 8.33
C LEU A 29 2.56 9.24 9.59
N MET A 30 2.22 10.53 9.69
CA MET A 30 2.50 11.36 10.87
C MET A 30 1.80 10.85 12.13
N SER A 31 0.63 10.20 12.00
CA SER A 31 -0.08 9.59 13.12
C SER A 31 0.62 8.35 13.70
N LEU A 32 1.51 7.73 12.93
CA LEU A 32 2.29 6.57 13.36
C LEU A 32 3.57 7.01 14.04
N LYS A 33 4.34 7.90 13.40
CA LYS A 33 5.57 8.42 13.95
C LYS A 33 5.99 9.74 13.28
N PRO A 34 5.89 10.88 13.98
CA PRO A 34 6.44 12.14 13.49
C PRO A 34 7.97 12.23 13.75
N PRO A 35 8.72 13.04 12.99
CA PRO A 35 8.31 13.74 11.77
C PRO A 35 8.44 12.85 10.53
N VAL A 36 7.56 13.07 9.54
CA VAL A 36 7.63 12.46 8.21
C VAL A 36 8.01 13.57 7.23
N ARG A 37 9.09 13.35 6.46
CA ARG A 37 9.57 14.30 5.46
C ARG A 37 8.58 14.44 4.30
N ASP A 38 8.74 15.49 3.50
CA ASP A 38 8.03 15.60 2.23
C ASP A 38 8.34 14.38 1.35
N LEU A 39 7.30 13.76 0.81
CA LEU A 39 7.37 12.51 0.04
C LEU A 39 7.31 12.78 -1.48
N ARG A 40 7.11 14.04 -1.89
CA ARG A 40 6.96 14.46 -3.29
C ARG A 40 8.30 14.46 -4.02
N ARG A 41 8.30 14.01 -5.26
CA ARG A 41 9.40 14.20 -6.21
C ARG A 41 8.82 14.69 -7.52
N SER A 42 9.04 15.97 -7.86
CA SER A 42 8.36 16.66 -8.97
C SER A 42 8.83 16.25 -10.37
N HIS A 43 9.31 15.03 -10.55
CA HIS A 43 9.89 14.58 -11.82
C HIS A 43 9.16 13.35 -12.31
N ASP A 44 8.55 13.51 -13.49
CA ASP A 44 7.89 12.49 -14.29
C ASP A 44 6.59 11.92 -13.70
N THR A 45 5.80 11.32 -14.59
CA THR A 45 4.67 10.45 -14.30
C THR A 45 5.12 9.05 -13.89
N ASP A 46 6.41 8.77 -13.80
CA ASP A 46 6.91 7.45 -13.44
C ASP A 46 6.75 7.16 -11.95
N PRO A 47 6.36 5.92 -11.58
CA PRO A 47 6.37 5.50 -10.19
C PRO A 47 7.78 5.53 -9.59
N TYR A 48 7.90 6.09 -8.38
CA TYR A 48 9.16 6.22 -7.66
C TYR A 48 9.06 5.71 -6.23
N HIS A 49 10.20 5.23 -5.74
CA HIS A 49 10.35 4.69 -4.39
C HIS A 49 10.61 5.79 -3.36
N VAL A 50 9.95 5.68 -2.20
CA VAL A 50 10.18 6.52 -1.01
C VAL A 50 10.29 5.64 0.22
N SER A 51 11.44 5.67 0.89
CA SER A 51 11.62 5.00 2.18
C SER A 51 11.18 5.89 3.34
N VAL A 52 10.32 5.36 4.20
CA VAL A 52 9.95 5.95 5.49
C VAL A 52 10.68 5.18 6.59
N GLU A 53 12.01 5.36 6.62
CA GLU A 53 12.95 4.57 7.44
C GLU A 53 12.55 4.52 8.92
N CYS A 54 12.02 5.61 9.47
CA CYS A 54 11.63 5.70 10.87
C CYS A 54 10.51 4.70 11.26
N LEU A 55 9.78 4.20 10.27
CA LEU A 55 8.71 3.22 10.41
C LEU A 55 9.11 1.82 9.91
N GLY A 56 10.19 1.68 9.13
CA GLY A 56 10.48 0.42 8.42
C GLY A 56 9.45 0.10 7.34
N LEU A 57 9.05 1.13 6.60
CA LEU A 57 8.03 1.08 5.55
C LEU A 57 8.56 1.76 4.29
N ASP A 58 8.43 1.08 3.16
CA ASP A 58 8.71 1.64 1.84
C ASP A 58 7.40 1.89 1.09
N LEU A 59 7.34 3.00 0.37
CA LEU A 59 6.21 3.43 -0.45
C LEU A 59 6.63 3.46 -1.92
N MET A 60 5.68 3.13 -2.79
CA MET A 60 5.79 3.42 -4.22
C MET A 60 4.74 4.45 -4.61
N LEU A 61 5.19 5.65 -4.95
CA LEU A 61 4.36 6.81 -5.26
C LEU A 61 4.46 7.17 -6.74
N GLN A 62 3.46 7.88 -7.26
CA GLN A 62 3.47 8.41 -8.64
C GLN A 62 2.80 9.77 -8.66
N CYS A 63 3.41 10.75 -9.34
CA CYS A 63 2.71 11.98 -9.69
C CYS A 63 1.73 11.67 -10.84
N MET A 64 0.44 11.87 -10.62
CA MET A 64 -0.59 11.56 -11.61
C MET A 64 -0.64 12.60 -12.72
N ASP A 65 -0.30 13.85 -12.40
CA ASP A 65 -0.24 14.95 -13.35
C ASP A 65 0.83 15.97 -12.89
N PRO A 66 2.06 15.86 -13.40
CA PRO A 66 3.14 16.79 -13.06
C PRO A 66 3.00 18.16 -13.73
N THR A 67 2.02 18.35 -14.61
CA THR A 67 1.80 19.64 -15.29
C THR A 67 1.00 20.63 -14.44
N LEU A 68 0.29 20.13 -13.42
CA LEU A 68 -0.40 20.96 -12.44
C LEU A 68 0.60 21.74 -11.57
N PRO A 69 0.21 22.92 -11.06
CA PRO A 69 0.96 23.61 -10.02
C PRO A 69 1.26 22.69 -8.83
N ASP A 70 2.42 22.85 -8.18
CA ASP A 70 2.89 21.95 -7.10
C ASP A 70 1.88 21.73 -5.95
N HIS A 71 1.00 22.69 -5.70
CA HIS A 71 -0.03 22.63 -4.66
C HIS A 71 -1.34 21.95 -5.12
N GLU A 72 -1.49 21.69 -6.42
CA GLU A 72 -2.62 21.01 -7.05
C GLU A 72 -2.27 19.61 -7.54
N GLN A 73 -0.97 19.28 -7.66
CA GLN A 73 -0.49 17.97 -8.07
C GLN A 73 -1.10 16.84 -7.23
N LEU A 74 -1.50 15.79 -7.93
CA LEU A 74 -2.11 14.61 -7.33
C LEU A 74 -1.11 13.47 -7.32
N TRP A 75 -1.04 12.75 -6.20
CA TRP A 75 -0.09 11.68 -5.94
C TRP A 75 -0.84 10.38 -5.67
N GLY A 76 -0.54 9.37 -6.47
CA GLY A 76 -1.04 8.01 -6.33
C GLY A 76 -0.13 7.14 -5.47
N LEU A 77 -0.69 6.32 -4.57
CA LEU A 77 0.05 5.28 -3.84
C LEU A 77 -0.15 3.91 -4.48
N HIS A 78 0.92 3.36 -5.07
CA HIS A 78 0.94 2.04 -5.71
C HIS A 78 1.14 0.91 -4.73
N ALA A 79 2.06 1.06 -3.79
CA ALA A 79 2.47 -0.02 -2.92
C ALA A 79 2.92 0.46 -1.55
N LEU A 80 2.67 -0.38 -0.56
CA LEU A 80 3.18 -0.31 0.81
C LEU A 80 4.02 -1.57 1.05
N THR A 81 5.29 -1.45 1.40
CA THR A 81 6.16 -2.59 1.70
C THR A 81 6.65 -2.53 3.13
N PHE A 82 6.23 -3.51 3.93
CA PHE A 82 6.60 -3.68 5.32
C PHE A 82 7.82 -4.60 5.43
N HIS A 83 8.79 -4.17 6.22
CA HIS A 83 10.11 -4.79 6.31
C HIS A 83 10.26 -5.61 7.59
N THR A 84 10.98 -6.72 7.53
CA THR A 84 11.45 -7.42 8.74
C THR A 84 12.92 -7.09 9.01
N SER A 85 13.48 -7.60 10.09
CA SER A 85 14.92 -7.51 10.36
C SER A 85 15.80 -8.21 9.31
N LEU A 86 15.21 -9.08 8.47
CA LEU A 86 15.92 -9.76 7.38
C LEU A 86 16.03 -8.92 6.09
N SER A 87 15.28 -7.82 5.97
CA SER A 87 15.32 -6.98 4.77
C SER A 87 16.60 -6.13 4.71
N ARG A 88 16.94 -5.62 3.52
CA ARG A 88 17.98 -4.61 3.33
C ARG A 88 17.36 -3.39 2.63
N PRO A 89 17.53 -2.16 3.15
CA PRO A 89 18.12 -1.83 4.46
C PRO A 89 17.34 -2.47 5.64
N ALA A 90 18.02 -2.66 6.77
CA ALA A 90 17.50 -3.43 7.92
C ALA A 90 16.57 -2.61 8.84
N ASN A 91 15.75 -1.73 8.26
CA ASN A 91 14.77 -0.96 9.01
C ASN A 91 13.48 -1.79 9.11
N ALA A 92 13.37 -2.59 10.18
CA ALA A 92 12.19 -3.41 10.41
C ALA A 92 10.96 -2.53 10.70
N TRP A 93 9.79 -3.00 10.26
CA TRP A 93 8.50 -2.41 10.56
C TRP A 93 8.36 -2.23 12.07
N GLY A 94 8.18 -0.99 12.51
CA GLY A 94 8.11 -0.63 13.93
C GLY A 94 6.73 -0.83 14.57
N GLY A 95 5.71 -1.12 13.77
CA GLY A 95 4.35 -1.41 14.24
C GLY A 95 4.11 -2.91 14.42
N GLU A 96 2.87 -3.24 14.77
CA GLU A 96 2.43 -4.62 14.89
C GLU A 96 2.17 -5.24 13.51
N TRP A 97 2.38 -6.56 13.40
CA TRP A 97 2.06 -7.35 12.22
C TRP A 97 0.59 -7.82 12.26
N PRO A 98 -0.03 -8.17 11.11
CA PRO A 98 -1.38 -8.72 11.08
C PRO A 98 -1.60 -9.79 12.15
N ARG A 99 -2.74 -9.76 12.80
CA ARG A 99 -3.04 -10.62 13.95
C ARG A 99 -2.89 -12.10 13.57
N GLY A 100 -2.08 -12.81 14.35
CA GLY A 100 -1.75 -14.23 14.08
C GLY A 100 -0.50 -14.42 13.21
N LEU A 101 0.05 -13.37 12.60
CA LEU A 101 1.29 -13.43 11.85
C LEU A 101 2.49 -13.16 12.75
N ASN A 102 3.34 -14.17 12.96
CA ASN A 102 4.65 -13.97 13.57
C ASN A 102 5.72 -13.84 12.48
N ALA A 103 6.07 -12.60 12.10
CA ALA A 103 7.02 -12.33 11.02
C ALA A 103 8.40 -13.00 11.20
N ALA A 104 8.85 -13.28 12.43
CA ALA A 104 10.14 -13.91 12.67
C ALA A 104 10.16 -15.41 12.29
N THR A 105 9.00 -16.05 12.21
CA THR A 105 8.87 -17.51 11.99
C THR A 105 7.94 -17.88 10.83
N ALA A 106 7.14 -16.93 10.33
CA ALA A 106 6.16 -17.17 9.29
C ALA A 106 6.81 -17.62 7.98
N THR A 107 6.30 -18.73 7.44
CA THR A 107 6.60 -19.26 6.11
C THR A 107 5.60 -18.75 5.09
N SER A 108 5.82 -19.03 3.80
CA SER A 108 4.87 -18.69 2.74
C SER A 108 3.51 -19.33 2.94
N SER A 109 3.47 -20.59 3.39
CA SER A 109 2.23 -21.30 3.70
C SER A 109 1.45 -20.63 4.83
N ASP A 110 2.13 -20.16 5.88
CA ASP A 110 1.48 -19.50 7.03
C ASP A 110 0.82 -18.17 6.60
N VAL A 111 1.53 -17.39 5.78
CA VAL A 111 1.02 -16.12 5.25
C VAL A 111 -0.20 -16.35 4.36
N VAL A 112 -0.13 -17.31 3.44
CA VAL A 112 -1.25 -17.64 2.54
C VAL A 112 -2.45 -18.14 3.35
N ALA A 113 -2.24 -19.06 4.29
CA ALA A 113 -3.31 -19.61 5.11
C ALA A 113 -4.00 -18.53 5.96
N LEU A 114 -3.26 -17.52 6.40
CA LEU A 114 -3.79 -16.42 7.22
C LEU A 114 -4.52 -15.35 6.38
N LEU A 115 -3.95 -14.96 5.24
CA LEU A 115 -4.33 -13.73 4.53
C LEU A 115 -5.05 -13.95 3.20
N ALA A 116 -4.86 -15.09 2.52
CA ALA A 116 -5.51 -15.35 1.25
C ALA A 116 -7.01 -15.64 1.43
N GLN A 117 -7.81 -15.45 0.38
CA GLN A 117 -9.18 -15.96 0.38
C GLN A 117 -9.19 -17.48 0.19
N LYS A 118 -10.18 -18.14 0.79
CA LYS A 118 -10.44 -19.56 0.52
C LYS A 118 -10.87 -19.68 -0.95
N ASP A 119 -10.26 -20.61 -1.67
CA ASP A 119 -10.52 -20.89 -3.10
C ASP A 119 -10.01 -19.82 -4.09
N ASP A 120 -9.01 -19.03 -3.72
CA ASP A 120 -8.34 -18.10 -4.63
C ASP A 120 -7.53 -18.87 -5.70
N GLU A 121 -8.01 -18.88 -6.94
CA GLU A 121 -7.42 -19.68 -8.04
C GLU A 121 -6.02 -19.18 -8.44
N ALA A 122 -5.66 -17.94 -8.08
CA ALA A 122 -4.41 -17.28 -8.49
C ALA A 122 -3.41 -17.11 -7.33
N VAL A 123 -3.25 -18.14 -6.50
CA VAL A 123 -2.23 -18.15 -5.44
C VAL A 123 -0.93 -18.77 -5.95
N LEU A 124 0.14 -17.98 -5.93
CA LEU A 124 1.51 -18.48 -6.04
C LEU A 124 2.08 -18.62 -4.62
N ALA A 125 2.37 -19.86 -4.20
CA ALA A 125 3.01 -20.14 -2.91
C ALA A 125 4.28 -20.99 -3.13
N LEU A 126 5.43 -20.32 -3.16
CA LEU A 126 6.75 -20.93 -3.21
C LEU A 126 7.48 -20.68 -1.88
N PRO A 127 8.53 -21.45 -1.53
CA PRO A 127 9.28 -21.23 -0.29
C PRO A 127 9.88 -19.82 -0.15
N GLU A 128 10.18 -19.15 -1.26
CA GLU A 128 10.80 -17.81 -1.26
C GLU A 128 9.82 -16.67 -1.59
N MET A 129 8.59 -17.01 -1.98
CA MET A 129 7.62 -16.03 -2.47
C MET A 129 6.19 -16.49 -2.24
N ALA A 130 5.34 -15.58 -1.77
CA ALA A 130 3.89 -15.74 -1.82
C ALA A 130 3.28 -14.54 -2.57
N CYS A 131 2.37 -14.82 -3.50
CA CYS A 131 1.60 -13.81 -4.23
C CYS A 131 0.14 -14.27 -4.36
N PHE A 132 -0.80 -13.42 -3.95
CA PHE A 132 -2.23 -13.67 -4.02
C PHE A 132 -3.01 -12.36 -3.97
N VAL A 133 -4.31 -12.41 -4.28
CA VAL A 133 -5.16 -11.21 -4.29
C VAL A 133 -6.07 -11.21 -3.06
N VAL A 134 -6.32 -10.02 -2.53
CA VAL A 134 -7.25 -9.83 -1.42
C VAL A 134 -8.19 -8.66 -1.72
N PRO A 135 -9.39 -8.63 -1.12
CA PRO A 135 -10.19 -7.42 -1.07
C PRO A 135 -9.45 -6.34 -0.29
N GLY A 136 -9.37 -5.16 -0.90
CA GLY A 136 -8.97 -3.92 -0.27
C GLY A 136 -10.18 -3.12 0.22
N PHE A 137 -9.99 -1.81 0.39
CA PHE A 137 -11.07 -0.90 0.75
C PHE A 137 -11.85 -0.40 -0.46
N ASP A 138 -13.16 -0.17 -0.24
CA ASP A 138 -14.08 0.48 -1.16
C ASP A 138 -14.14 -0.19 -2.54
N GLY A 139 -14.24 -1.53 -2.52
CA GLY A 139 -14.39 -2.35 -3.73
C GLY A 139 -13.09 -2.61 -4.50
N GLN A 140 -11.96 -2.03 -4.07
CA GLN A 140 -10.66 -2.33 -4.68
C GLN A 140 -10.19 -3.73 -4.31
N ALA A 141 -9.36 -4.30 -5.17
CA ALA A 141 -8.55 -5.48 -4.86
C ALA A 141 -7.08 -5.06 -4.71
N TRP A 142 -6.32 -5.80 -3.92
CA TRP A 142 -4.89 -5.60 -3.74
C TRP A 142 -4.16 -6.92 -3.92
N ALA A 143 -2.98 -6.88 -4.52
CA ALA A 143 -2.05 -7.98 -4.51
C ALA A 143 -1.21 -7.94 -3.24
N VAL A 144 -1.08 -9.09 -2.58
CA VAL A 144 -0.17 -9.29 -1.45
C VAL A 144 1.06 -10.02 -1.98
N ASN A 145 2.21 -9.37 -1.95
CA ASN A 145 3.47 -9.94 -2.38
C ASN A 145 4.40 -10.07 -1.17
N CYS A 146 4.71 -11.30 -0.77
CA CYS A 146 5.66 -11.57 0.29
C CYS A 146 6.93 -12.19 -0.27
N THR A 147 8.08 -11.74 0.22
CA THR A 147 9.35 -12.42 -0.02
C THR A 147 9.82 -13.09 1.26
N PHE A 148 10.49 -14.23 1.11
CA PHE A 148 10.99 -15.02 2.22
C PHE A 148 12.49 -15.24 2.05
N GLY A 149 13.24 -15.26 3.14
CA GLY A 149 14.69 -15.26 3.09
C GLY A 149 15.36 -15.95 4.27
N GLY A 150 16.69 -15.95 4.23
CA GLY A 150 17.52 -16.61 5.23
C GLY A 150 17.46 -18.15 5.16
N PRO A 151 18.19 -18.84 6.05
CA PRO A 151 18.22 -20.30 6.09
C PRO A 151 16.86 -20.93 6.40
N ALA A 152 16.07 -20.27 7.26
CA ALA A 152 14.75 -20.74 7.69
C ALA A 152 13.61 -20.38 6.72
N LYS A 153 13.89 -19.65 5.63
CA LYS A 153 12.87 -19.18 4.65
C LYS A 153 11.69 -18.47 5.32
N THR A 154 12.00 -17.57 6.25
CA THR A 154 11.00 -16.80 6.98
C THR A 154 10.72 -15.47 6.30
N LEU A 155 9.60 -14.85 6.67
CA LEU A 155 9.14 -13.59 6.07
C LEU A 155 10.26 -12.54 6.09
N LYS A 156 10.55 -11.99 4.91
CA LYS A 156 11.53 -10.93 4.70
C LYS A 156 10.85 -9.58 4.46
N THR A 157 9.86 -9.56 3.57
CA THR A 157 9.02 -8.39 3.29
C THR A 157 7.58 -8.83 3.03
N MET A 158 6.63 -7.95 3.35
CA MET A 158 5.23 -8.06 2.92
C MET A 158 4.83 -6.76 2.22
N SER A 159 4.42 -6.86 0.97
CA SER A 159 3.98 -5.74 0.16
C SER A 159 2.49 -5.84 -0.13
N LEU A 160 1.77 -4.73 0.05
CA LEU A 160 0.42 -4.55 -0.47
C LEU A 160 0.52 -3.65 -1.69
N VAL A 161 0.03 -4.14 -2.83
CA VAL A 161 0.13 -3.46 -4.11
C VAL A 161 -1.28 -3.27 -4.67
N ARG A 162 -1.59 -2.08 -5.15
CA ARG A 162 -2.88 -1.82 -5.81
C ARG A 162 -3.04 -2.76 -7.02
N THR A 163 -4.26 -3.19 -7.28
CA THR A 163 -4.61 -3.82 -8.56
C THR A 163 -5.79 -3.08 -9.19
N GLY A 164 -5.82 -3.01 -10.52
CA GLY A 164 -6.89 -2.31 -11.25
C GLY A 164 -6.68 -0.80 -11.40
N ASP A 165 -7.78 -0.07 -11.50
CA ASP A 165 -7.80 1.36 -11.80
C ASP A 165 -7.60 2.24 -10.55
N TRP A 166 -7.19 3.48 -10.80
CA TRP A 166 -7.02 4.49 -9.77
C TRP A 166 -8.35 5.02 -9.25
N VAL A 167 -8.48 5.13 -7.92
CA VAL A 167 -9.63 5.76 -7.28
C VAL A 167 -9.26 7.16 -6.82
N GLY A 168 -9.93 8.19 -7.36
CA GLY A 168 -9.77 9.55 -6.86
C GLY A 168 -10.26 9.61 -5.41
N ALA A 169 -9.41 10.05 -4.48
CA ALA A 169 -9.87 10.34 -3.12
C ALA A 169 -10.76 11.59 -3.19
N SER A 170 -12.08 11.38 -3.22
CA SER A 170 -13.08 12.43 -3.35
C SER A 170 -13.02 13.41 -2.17
N TRP A 171 -12.24 14.48 -2.32
CA TRP A 171 -12.36 15.72 -1.55
C TRP A 171 -12.49 16.94 -2.47
N LEU A 172 -12.36 16.74 -3.79
CA LEU A 172 -12.81 17.71 -4.77
C LEU A 172 -14.34 17.62 -4.83
N PRO A 173 -15.08 18.74 -4.77
CA PRO A 173 -16.53 18.70 -4.90
C PRO A 173 -16.88 17.97 -6.19
N GLU A 174 -17.92 17.11 -6.15
CA GLU A 174 -18.47 16.48 -7.34
C GLU A 174 -18.63 17.56 -8.41
N GLN A 175 -17.82 17.50 -9.47
CA GLN A 175 -18.18 18.19 -10.69
C GLN A 175 -19.45 17.51 -11.16
N LYS A 176 -20.59 18.10 -10.79
CA LYS A 176 -21.88 17.81 -11.41
C LYS A 176 -21.61 17.85 -12.91
N THR A 177 -21.64 16.67 -13.52
CA THR A 177 -21.67 16.54 -14.96
C THR A 177 -22.82 17.41 -15.41
N ALA A 178 -22.51 18.51 -16.09
CA ALA A 178 -23.53 19.39 -16.63
C ALA A 178 -24.39 18.52 -17.55
N GLY A 179 -25.62 18.27 -17.12
CA GLY A 179 -26.60 17.53 -17.90
C GLY A 179 -26.63 18.11 -19.30
N SER A 180 -26.47 17.24 -20.29
CA SER A 180 -26.66 17.58 -21.69
C SER A 180 -28.08 18.13 -21.86
N TYR A 181 -28.20 19.45 -21.96
CA TYR A 181 -29.37 20.08 -22.55
C TYR A 181 -29.39 19.67 -24.03
N ILE A 182 -30.17 18.64 -24.34
CA ILE A 182 -30.71 18.47 -25.68
C ILE A 182 -31.94 19.38 -25.71
N ALA A 183 -31.80 20.54 -26.35
CA ALA A 183 -32.93 21.37 -26.72
C ALA A 183 -33.67 20.70 -27.89
N ALA A 184 -35.00 20.83 -27.84
CA ALA A 184 -35.97 20.27 -28.77
C ALA A 184 -35.81 20.75 -30.22
#